data_AF-A0A7G2ERZ1-F1
#
_entry.id   AF-A0A7G2ERZ1-F1
#
_cell.length_a   1.000
_cell.length_b   1.000
_cell.length_c   1.000
_cell.angle_alpha   90.00
_cell.angle_beta   90.00
_cell.angle_gamma   90.00
#
_symmetry.space_group_name_H-M   'P 1'
#
loop_
_entity.id
_entity.type
_entity.pdbx_description
1 polymer ?
#
loop_
_entity_poly.entity_id
_entity_poly.type
_entity_poly.pdbx_seq_one_letter_code
_entity_poly.pdbx_strand_id
1 'polypeptide(L)'
;MEETTKKKKMTEIGSAIEELSVLSIAKTTIVTTEKEAINIINLPLKPLLSFCNIIVQVLDKIGPTMAVLRHDIDQNIQRLEKMWESDPLVYSNLVEILRKEAKEGSSRKPKSCSRAALWLTRYVALKLVPNNNTFINVLAAKDETHQMVQDDITSLISLLIPLLSQLHSILELYEVSKLKSP
;
A
#
# COMPACT_ATOMS: atom_id res chain seq x y z
N MET A 1 -39.02 -8.69 19.33
CA MET A 1 -38.39 -8.55 18.00
C MET A 1 -37.43 -7.38 18.11
N GLU A 2 -36.18 -7.66 18.43
CA GLU A 2 -35.14 -6.64 18.56
C GLU A 2 -33.85 -7.28 18.04
N GLU A 3 -33.66 -7.21 16.71
CA GLU A 3 -32.39 -7.50 16.07
C GLU A 3 -31.42 -6.39 16.45
N THR A 4 -30.67 -6.59 17.52
CA THR A 4 -29.48 -5.80 17.81
C THR A 4 -28.47 -6.07 16.70
N THR A 5 -28.39 -5.18 15.72
CA THR A 5 -27.28 -5.11 14.76
C THR A 5 -26.01 -4.83 15.56
N LYS A 6 -25.34 -5.91 15.96
CA LYS A 6 -24.00 -5.87 16.54
C LYS A 6 -23.10 -5.33 15.42
N LYS A 7 -22.82 -4.02 15.45
CA LYS A 7 -21.81 -3.37 14.60
C LYS A 7 -20.56 -4.24 14.71
N LYS A 8 -20.24 -5.02 13.67
CA LYS A 8 -19.04 -5.87 13.63
C LYS A 8 -17.88 -4.93 13.91
N LYS A 9 -17.22 -5.08 15.06
CA LYS A 9 -16.07 -4.26 15.42
C LYS A 9 -15.01 -4.59 14.37
N MET A 10 -14.74 -3.64 13.48
CA MET A 10 -13.86 -3.88 12.34
C MET A 10 -12.45 -4.06 12.88
N THR A 11 -11.83 -5.20 12.61
CA THR A 11 -10.44 -5.46 12.97
C THR A 11 -9.50 -4.69 12.05
N GLU A 12 -8.23 -4.58 12.44
CA GLU A 12 -7.22 -3.98 11.58
C GLU A 12 -7.13 -4.72 10.22
N ILE A 13 -7.37 -6.04 10.20
CA ILE A 13 -7.43 -6.82 8.96
C ILE A 13 -8.63 -6.40 8.11
N GLY A 14 -9.82 -6.29 8.70
CA GLY A 14 -11.03 -5.86 7.98
C GLY A 14 -10.88 -4.47 7.35
N SER A 15 -10.23 -3.55 8.08
CA SER A 15 -9.92 -2.21 7.57
C SER A 15 -8.90 -2.24 6.42
N ALA A 16 -7.89 -3.09 6.52
CA ALA A 16 -6.91 -3.26 5.45
C ALA A 16 -7.53 -3.86 4.19
N ILE A 17 -8.43 -4.83 4.35
CA ILE A 17 -9.19 -5.43 3.23
C ILE A 17 -10.04 -4.37 2.53
N GLU A 18 -10.73 -3.50 3.25
CA GLU A 18 -11.55 -2.45 2.65
C GLU A 18 -10.71 -1.48 1.81
N GLU A 19 -9.59 -0.99 2.37
CA GLU A 19 -8.69 -0.07 1.66
C GLU A 19 -8.05 -0.71 0.42
N LEU A 20 -7.59 -1.97 0.54
CA LEU A 20 -7.04 -2.70 -0.59
C LEU A 20 -8.10 -3.04 -1.64
N SER A 21 -9.36 -3.23 -1.24
CA SER A 21 -10.46 -3.48 -2.17
C SER A 21 -10.67 -2.28 -3.10
N VAL A 22 -10.59 -1.05 -2.57
CA VAL A 22 -10.62 0.18 -3.38
C VAL A 22 -9.49 0.21 -4.41
N LEU A 23 -8.29 -0.25 -4.04
CA LEU A 23 -7.15 -0.34 -4.95
C LEU A 23 -7.34 -1.43 -6.02
N SER A 24 -7.98 -2.55 -5.69
CA SER A 24 -8.24 -3.66 -6.63
C SER A 24 -9.26 -3.32 -7.74
N ILE A 25 -10.17 -2.37 -7.48
CA ILE A 25 -11.19 -1.92 -8.43
C ILE A 25 -10.60 -0.96 -9.48
N ALA A 26 -9.41 -0.40 -9.24
CA ALA A 26 -8.72 0.46 -10.18
C ALA A 26 -8.16 -0.36 -11.36
N LYS A 27 -9.05 -0.73 -12.28
CA LYS A 27 -8.74 -1.44 -13.52
C LYS A 27 -7.62 -0.74 -14.28
N THR A 28 -6.60 -1.52 -14.66
CA THR A 28 -5.71 -1.21 -15.77
C THR A 28 -6.54 -1.18 -17.05
N THR A 29 -7.05 -0.01 -17.44
CA THR A 29 -7.78 0.13 -18.71
C THR A 29 -6.75 0.34 -19.82
N ILE A 30 -6.60 -0.67 -20.68
CA ILE A 30 -5.84 -0.55 -21.93
C ILE A 30 -6.73 0.20 -22.92
N VAL A 31 -6.41 1.45 -23.23
CA VAL A 31 -6.99 2.15 -24.38
C VAL A 31 -5.85 2.41 -25.37
N THR A 32 -5.92 1.73 -26.51
CA THR A 32 -4.98 1.92 -27.62
C THR A 32 -5.39 3.14 -28.43
N THR A 33 -4.59 4.20 -28.41
CA THR A 33 -4.62 5.24 -29.45
C THR A 33 -3.19 5.56 -29.90
N GLU A 34 -3.05 5.82 -31.19
CA GLU A 34 -1.88 5.55 -32.04
C GLU A 34 -0.57 6.30 -31.75
N LYS A 35 -0.42 7.09 -30.66
CA LYS A 35 0.81 7.90 -30.47
C LYS A 35 1.46 7.97 -29.10
N GLU A 36 0.91 7.40 -28.04
CA GLU A 36 1.63 7.24 -26.78
C GLU A 36 0.89 6.19 -25.97
N ALA A 37 1.57 5.09 -25.62
CA ALA A 37 1.02 4.08 -24.72
C ALA A 37 0.99 4.65 -23.29
N ILE A 38 0.05 5.55 -23.01
CA ILE A 38 -0.17 6.03 -21.66
C ILE A 38 -0.96 4.93 -20.96
N ASN A 39 -0.26 4.00 -20.33
CA ASN A 39 -0.84 3.12 -19.33
C ASN A 39 -1.41 4.03 -18.21
N ILE A 40 -2.70 4.36 -18.26
CA ILE A 40 -3.38 5.09 -17.19
C ILE A 40 -3.61 4.09 -16.06
N ILE A 41 -2.54 3.74 -15.37
CA ILE A 41 -2.60 2.98 -14.14
C ILE A 41 -3.07 3.98 -13.09
N ASN A 42 -4.29 3.78 -12.58
CA ASN A 42 -4.79 4.59 -11.48
C ASN A 42 -4.43 3.87 -10.18
N LEU A 43 -3.55 4.46 -9.38
CA LEU A 43 -3.29 3.99 -8.03
C LEU A 43 -3.62 5.11 -7.05
N PRO A 44 -4.87 5.14 -6.55
CA PRO A 44 -5.32 6.14 -5.59
C PRO A 44 -4.39 6.21 -4.39
N LEU A 45 -3.83 7.39 -4.15
CA LEU A 45 -2.79 7.55 -3.15
C LEU A 45 -3.33 7.45 -1.73
N LYS A 46 -4.52 8.00 -1.46
CA LYS A 46 -5.11 8.00 -0.11
C LYS A 46 -5.41 6.59 0.42
N PRO A 47 -6.08 5.68 -0.33
CA PRO A 47 -6.26 4.31 0.11
C PRO A 47 -4.93 3.56 0.33
N LEU A 48 -3.93 3.81 -0.53
CA LEU A 48 -2.60 3.23 -0.35
C LEU A 48 -1.93 3.70 0.95
N LEU A 49 -1.99 5.00 1.26
CA LEU A 49 -1.44 5.56 2.50
C LEU A 49 -2.22 5.08 3.73
N SER A 50 -3.55 4.96 3.63
CA SER A 50 -4.39 4.40 4.70
C SER A 50 -3.98 2.97 5.02
N PHE A 51 -3.80 2.12 4.01
CA PHE A 51 -3.26 0.78 4.17
C PHE A 51 -1.87 0.78 4.85
N CYS A 52 -0.97 1.69 4.46
CA CYS A 52 0.34 1.83 5.11
C CYS A 52 0.23 2.23 6.59
N ASN A 53 -0.73 3.08 6.95
CA ASN A 53 -0.99 3.45 8.34
C ASN A 53 -1.51 2.28 9.18
N ILE A 54 -2.32 1.38 8.59
CA ILE A 54 -2.74 0.15 9.27
C ILE A 54 -1.52 -0.73 9.56
N ILE A 55 -0.58 -0.85 8.62
CA ILE A 55 0.67 -1.57 8.86
C ILE A 55 1.44 -0.98 10.04
N VAL A 56 1.56 0.35 10.12
CA VAL A 56 2.21 1.02 11.27
C VAL A 56 1.55 0.63 12.59
N GLN A 57 0.22 0.60 12.65
CA GLN A 57 -0.51 0.17 13.86
C GLN A 57 -0.20 -1.29 14.23
N VAL A 58 -0.05 -2.18 13.25
CA VAL A 58 0.36 -3.57 13.50
C VAL A 58 1.77 -3.65 14.04
N LEU A 59 2.70 -2.85 13.50
CA LEU A 59 4.07 -2.79 14.01
C LEU A 59 4.13 -2.24 15.43
N ASP A 60 3.28 -1.27 15.77
CA ASP A 60 3.15 -0.73 17.13
C ASP A 60 2.72 -1.80 18.14
N LYS A 61 1.84 -2.73 17.74
CA LYS A 61 1.45 -3.86 18.58
C LYS A 61 2.55 -4.92 18.72
N ILE A 62 3.43 -5.09 17.72
CA ILE A 62 4.59 -5.99 17.82
C ILE A 62 5.62 -5.42 18.80
N GLY A 63 5.83 -4.10 18.78
CA GLY A 63 6.64 -3.39 19.76
C GLY A 63 8.06 -3.03 19.27
N PRO A 64 9.02 -2.79 20.19
CA PRO A 64 10.29 -2.10 19.89
C PRO A 64 11.19 -2.77 18.84
N THR A 65 11.05 -4.08 18.63
CA THR A 65 11.79 -4.82 17.61
C THR A 65 11.48 -4.36 16.19
N MET A 66 10.31 -3.72 15.98
CA MET A 66 9.89 -3.16 14.70
C MET A 66 10.11 -1.64 14.60
N ALA A 67 10.73 -0.99 15.60
CA ALA A 67 10.83 0.48 15.66
C ALA A 67 11.54 1.11 14.45
N VAL A 68 12.64 0.48 13.98
CA VAL A 68 13.38 0.96 12.78
C VAL A 68 12.48 0.90 11.55
N LEU A 69 11.82 -0.23 11.34
CA LEU A 69 10.88 -0.41 10.25
C LEU A 69 9.73 0.61 10.33
N ARG A 70 9.11 0.72 11.50
CA ARG A 70 8.02 1.67 11.75
C ARG A 70 8.43 3.09 11.37
N HIS A 71 9.64 3.51 11.75
CA HIS A 71 10.18 4.82 11.40
C HIS A 71 10.34 4.99 9.88
N ASP A 72 10.88 3.98 9.19
CA ASP A 72 11.06 4.02 7.73
C ASP A 72 9.71 4.16 6.99
N ILE A 73 8.68 3.43 7.42
CA ILE A 73 7.32 3.53 6.85
C ILE A 73 6.78 4.94 7.05
N ASP A 74 6.84 5.44 8.28
CA ASP A 74 6.32 6.76 8.64
C ASP A 74 6.99 7.87 7.80
N GLN A 75 8.32 7.81 7.63
CA GLN A 75 9.05 8.74 6.77
C GLN A 75 8.67 8.64 5.28
N ASN A 76 8.30 7.46 4.80
CA ASN A 76 7.85 7.27 3.42
C ASN A 76 6.40 7.75 3.21
N ILE A 77 5.51 7.49 4.18
CA ILE A 77 4.13 8.00 4.20
C ILE A 77 4.15 9.54 4.17
N GLN A 78 4.85 10.18 5.11
CA GLN A 78 4.92 11.64 5.20
C GLN A 78 5.49 12.27 3.92
N ARG A 79 6.39 11.58 3.22
CA ARG A 79 6.95 12.07 1.96
C ARG A 79 5.91 12.10 0.85
N LEU A 80 5.12 11.04 0.72
CA LEU A 80 4.04 10.95 -0.25
C LEU A 80 2.88 11.89 0.10
N GLU A 81 2.58 12.05 1.39
CA GLU A 81 1.58 13.00 1.88
C GLU A 81 1.96 14.45 1.54
N LYS A 82 3.21 14.85 1.78
CA LYS A 82 3.67 16.20 1.40
C LYS A 82 3.51 16.48 -0.10
N MET A 83 3.73 15.48 -0.95
CA MET A 83 3.45 15.63 -2.39
C MET A 83 1.96 15.77 -2.65
N TRP A 84 1.14 14.91 -2.05
CA TRP A 84 -0.32 15.00 -2.17
C TRP A 84 -0.86 16.38 -1.72
N GLU A 85 -0.37 16.90 -0.60
CA GLU A 85 -0.77 18.20 -0.05
C GLU A 85 -0.39 19.38 -0.95
N SER A 86 0.66 19.24 -1.77
CA SER A 86 1.10 20.31 -2.67
C SER A 86 0.11 20.59 -3.80
N ASP A 87 -0.57 19.55 -4.29
CA ASP A 87 -1.69 19.65 -5.23
C ASP A 87 -2.54 18.36 -5.15
N PRO A 88 -3.59 18.34 -4.31
CA PRO A 88 -4.41 17.16 -4.09
C PRO A 88 -5.16 16.68 -5.34
N LEU A 89 -5.42 17.56 -6.30
CA LEU A 89 -6.13 17.22 -7.53
C LEU A 89 -5.20 16.44 -8.45
N VAL A 90 -3.98 16.95 -8.65
CA VAL A 90 -2.98 16.35 -9.54
C VAL A 90 -2.35 15.10 -8.90
N TYR A 91 -2.00 15.17 -7.62
CA TYR A 91 -1.25 14.11 -6.94
C TYR A 91 -2.14 13.13 -6.17
N SER A 92 -3.43 13.07 -6.50
CA SER A 92 -4.37 12.05 -6.00
C SER A 92 -4.00 10.62 -6.42
N ASN A 93 -3.19 10.48 -7.48
CA ASN A 93 -2.72 9.21 -8.04
C ASN A 93 -1.18 9.12 -7.92
N LEU A 94 -0.66 8.00 -7.40
CA LEU A 94 0.78 7.78 -7.28
C LEU A 94 1.51 7.91 -8.63
N VAL A 95 0.87 7.51 -9.73
CA VAL A 95 1.47 7.56 -11.06
C VAL A 95 1.81 8.98 -11.50
N GLU A 96 1.02 9.98 -11.12
CA GLU A 96 1.31 11.38 -11.45
C GLU A 96 2.54 11.91 -10.69
N ILE A 97 2.72 11.47 -9.44
CA ILE A 97 3.92 11.78 -8.65
C ILE A 97 5.16 11.18 -9.31
N LEU A 98 5.11 9.90 -9.69
CA LEU A 98 6.23 9.21 -10.35
C LEU A 98 6.56 9.83 -11.71
N ARG A 99 5.53 10.20 -12.48
CA ARG A 99 5.68 10.88 -13.77
C ARG A 99 6.37 12.23 -13.62
N LYS A 100 5.97 13.03 -12.62
CA LYS A 100 6.61 14.31 -12.32
C LYS A 100 8.09 14.11 -12.00
N GLU A 101 8.41 13.21 -11.08
CA GLU A 101 9.81 12.98 -10.70
C GLU A 101 10.67 12.41 -11.83
N ALA A 102 10.09 11.61 -12.71
CA ALA A 102 10.76 11.14 -13.92
C ALA A 102 11.07 12.29 -14.89
N LYS A 103 10.08 13.16 -15.15
CA LYS A 103 10.25 14.36 -16.01
C LYS A 103 11.29 15.33 -15.46
N GLU A 104 11.35 15.49 -14.14
CA GLU A 104 12.31 16.37 -13.46
C GLU A 104 13.69 15.74 -13.22
N GLY A 105 13.87 14.45 -13.57
CA GLY A 105 15.10 13.71 -13.27
C GLY A 105 15.39 13.57 -11.77
N SER A 106 14.36 13.71 -10.91
CA SER A 106 14.47 13.69 -9.45
C SER A 106 14.17 12.33 -8.83
N SER A 107 13.68 11.36 -9.62
CA SER A 107 13.27 10.01 -9.18
C SER A 107 14.38 9.23 -8.45
N ARG A 108 15.66 9.49 -8.75
CA ARG A 108 16.81 8.78 -8.16
C ARG A 108 17.32 9.40 -6.85
N LYS A 109 16.87 10.61 -6.50
CA LYS A 109 17.31 11.31 -5.29
C LYS A 109 17.01 10.46 -4.04
N PRO A 110 17.87 10.46 -3.00
CA PRO A 110 17.70 9.60 -1.83
C PRO A 110 16.33 9.75 -1.13
N LYS A 111 15.76 10.95 -1.15
CA LYS A 111 14.46 11.28 -0.54
C LYS A 111 13.38 11.54 -1.58
N SER A 112 13.39 10.82 -2.72
CA SER A 112 12.34 10.91 -3.73
C SER A 112 11.11 10.07 -3.36
N CYS A 113 9.96 10.43 -3.92
CA CYS A 113 8.73 9.67 -3.81
C CYS A 113 8.81 8.35 -4.58
N SER A 114 9.57 8.33 -5.67
CA SER A 114 9.89 7.13 -6.45
C SER A 114 10.59 6.08 -5.59
N ARG A 115 11.53 6.49 -4.74
CA ARG A 115 12.17 5.57 -3.78
C ARG A 115 11.23 5.16 -2.65
N ALA A 116 10.36 6.06 -2.18
CA ALA A 116 9.33 5.72 -1.20
C ALA A 116 8.36 4.65 -1.75
N ALA A 117 7.86 4.83 -2.98
CA ALA A 117 7.02 3.86 -3.68
C ALA A 117 7.74 2.51 -3.87
N LEU A 118 8.99 2.52 -4.31
CA LEU A 118 9.80 1.30 -4.46
C LEU A 118 9.99 0.57 -3.12
N TRP A 119 10.28 1.32 -2.06
CA TRP A 119 10.41 0.78 -0.71
C TRP A 119 9.11 0.12 -0.28
N LEU A 120 7.96 0.80 -0.45
CA LEU A 120 6.65 0.25 -0.12
C LEU A 120 6.43 -1.08 -0.84
N THR A 121 6.64 -1.13 -2.16
CA THR A 121 6.47 -2.36 -2.95
C THR A 121 7.34 -3.50 -2.45
N ARG A 122 8.65 -3.26 -2.25
CA ARG A 122 9.58 -4.33 -1.84
C ARG A 122 9.34 -4.76 -0.40
N TYR A 123 9.10 -3.83 0.50
CA TYR A 123 8.99 -4.13 1.92
C TYR A 123 7.65 -4.79 2.24
N VAL A 124 6.54 -4.27 1.70
CA VAL A 124 5.23 -4.90 1.83
C VAL A 124 5.27 -6.32 1.25
N ALA A 125 5.89 -6.52 0.09
CA ALA A 125 6.06 -7.86 -0.50
C ALA A 125 6.93 -8.81 0.33
N LEU A 126 8.04 -8.34 0.92
CA LEU A 126 8.98 -9.22 1.62
C LEU A 126 8.62 -9.49 3.07
N LYS A 127 7.93 -8.56 3.73
CA LYS A 127 7.82 -8.54 5.20
C LYS A 127 6.39 -8.60 5.71
N LEU A 128 5.42 -8.23 4.87
CA LEU A 128 4.01 -8.23 5.23
C LEU A 128 3.22 -9.35 4.58
N VAL A 129 3.79 -10.11 3.62
CA VAL A 129 3.16 -11.34 3.17
C VAL A 129 2.90 -12.19 4.42
N PRO A 130 1.62 -12.38 4.80
CA PRO A 130 1.20 -12.62 6.20
C PRO A 130 1.42 -14.06 6.67
N ASN A 131 2.53 -14.70 6.30
CA ASN A 131 2.88 -16.06 6.71
C ASN A 131 3.83 -16.09 7.93
N ASN A 132 3.85 -15.03 8.75
CA ASN A 132 4.56 -14.99 10.03
C ASN A 132 3.54 -15.12 11.16
N ASN A 133 3.61 -16.21 11.94
CA ASN A 133 2.72 -16.48 13.08
C ASN A 133 2.59 -15.29 14.04
N THR A 134 3.64 -14.47 14.17
CA THR A 134 3.60 -13.24 14.99
C THR A 134 2.63 -12.20 14.43
N PHE A 135 2.63 -12.01 13.11
CA PHE A 135 1.77 -11.03 12.44
C PHE A 135 0.30 -11.47 12.49
N ILE A 136 0.06 -12.77 12.27
CA ILE A 136 -1.26 -13.40 12.40
C ILE A 136 -1.82 -13.21 13.81
N ASN A 137 -1.03 -13.50 14.84
CA ASN A 137 -1.47 -13.39 16.23
C ASN A 137 -1.72 -11.94 16.68
N VAL A 138 -1.03 -10.97 16.08
CA VAL A 138 -1.22 -9.53 16.38
C VAL A 138 -2.44 -8.96 15.64
N LEU A 139 -2.69 -9.47 14.43
CA LEU A 139 -3.82 -9.09 13.60
C LEU A 139 -5.13 -9.73 14.07
N ALA A 140 -5.08 -10.96 14.59
CA ALA A 140 -6.22 -11.61 15.22
C ALA A 140 -6.69 -10.79 16.42
N ALA A 141 -7.95 -10.35 16.42
CA ALA A 141 -8.53 -9.79 17.62
C ALA A 141 -8.65 -10.87 18.71
N LYS A 142 -8.60 -10.46 19.99
CA LYS A 142 -8.61 -11.38 21.14
C LYS A 142 -9.83 -12.30 21.20
N ASP A 143 -10.90 -11.98 20.47
CA ASP A 143 -12.18 -12.67 20.41
C ASP A 143 -12.46 -13.36 19.06
N GLU A 144 -11.52 -13.32 18.10
CA GLU A 144 -11.70 -13.96 16.79
C GLU A 144 -11.32 -15.45 16.80
N THR A 145 -12.08 -16.23 16.03
CA THR A 145 -11.76 -17.64 15.83
C THR A 145 -10.60 -17.79 14.85
N HIS A 146 -9.78 -18.83 15.03
CA HIS A 146 -8.66 -19.12 14.12
C HIS A 146 -9.11 -19.22 12.65
N GLN A 147 -10.32 -19.74 12.39
CA GLN A 147 -10.86 -19.84 11.03
C GLN A 147 -11.18 -18.47 10.41
N MET A 148 -11.84 -17.58 11.16
CA MET A 148 -12.15 -16.22 10.67
C MET A 148 -10.89 -15.43 10.36
N VAL A 149 -9.86 -15.55 11.21
CA VAL A 149 -8.56 -14.92 10.99
C VAL A 149 -7.89 -15.46 9.72
N GLN A 150 -7.97 -16.77 9.46
CA GLN A 150 -7.43 -17.38 8.24
C GLN A 150 -8.16 -16.90 6.97
N ASP A 151 -9.48 -16.74 7.02
CA ASP A 151 -10.27 -16.28 5.88
C ASP A 151 -9.95 -14.81 5.55
N ASP A 152 -9.81 -13.96 6.57
CA ASP A 152 -9.44 -12.56 6.41
C ASP A 152 -7.99 -12.40 5.91
N ILE A 153 -7.05 -13.22 6.40
CA ILE A 153 -5.69 -13.27 5.89
C ILE A 153 -5.66 -13.70 4.42
N THR A 154 -6.43 -14.71 4.07
CA THR A 154 -6.52 -15.20 2.68
C THR A 154 -7.09 -14.12 1.77
N SER A 155 -8.09 -13.38 2.24
CA SER A 155 -8.66 -12.22 1.54
C SER A 155 -7.64 -11.10 1.38
N LEU A 156 -6.87 -10.79 2.43
CA LEU A 156 -5.80 -9.80 2.40
C LEU A 156 -4.72 -10.17 1.38
N ILE A 157 -4.26 -11.43 1.37
CA ILE A 157 -3.29 -11.94 0.39
C ILE A 157 -3.84 -11.78 -1.04
N SER A 158 -5.11 -12.13 -1.24
CA SER A 158 -5.78 -12.08 -2.55
C SER A 158 -5.86 -10.66 -3.12
N LEU A 159 -5.89 -9.64 -2.26
CA LEU A 159 -5.86 -8.23 -2.66
C LEU A 159 -4.42 -7.68 -2.75
N LEU A 160 -3.54 -8.14 -1.88
CA LEU A 160 -2.17 -7.64 -1.81
C LEU A 160 -1.31 -8.10 -2.99
N ILE A 161 -1.44 -9.35 -3.44
CA ILE A 161 -0.65 -9.88 -4.57
C ILE A 161 -0.89 -9.06 -5.86
N PRO A 162 -2.14 -8.83 -6.31
CA PRO A 162 -2.40 -8.00 -7.49
C PRO A 162 -1.89 -6.57 -7.34
N LEU A 163 -2.04 -5.95 -6.16
CA LEU A 163 -1.53 -4.62 -5.89
C LEU A 163 -0.01 -4.54 -6.03
N LEU A 164 0.73 -5.49 -5.44
CA LEU A 164 2.18 -5.56 -5.53
C LEU A 164 2.65 -5.75 -6.98
N SER A 165 1.93 -6.57 -7.76
CA SER A 165 2.18 -6.73 -9.19
C SER A 165 1.96 -5.41 -9.95
N GLN A 166 0.86 -4.71 -9.68
CA GLN A 166 0.55 -3.43 -10.32
C GLN A 166 1.61 -2.36 -9.98
N LEU A 167 1.98 -2.25 -8.71
CA LEU A 167 3.07 -1.39 -8.24
C LEU A 167 4.39 -1.71 -8.93
N HIS A 168 4.72 -2.99 -9.08
CA HIS A 168 5.93 -3.42 -9.77
C HIS A 168 5.94 -2.95 -11.23
N SER A 169 4.84 -3.18 -11.98
CA SER A 169 4.72 -2.74 -13.36
C SER A 169 4.80 -1.21 -13.51
N ILE A 170 4.21 -0.45 -12.58
CA ILE A 170 4.35 1.03 -12.54
C ILE A 170 5.82 1.41 -12.35
N LEU A 171 6.52 0.79 -11.40
CA LEU A 171 7.91 1.12 -11.10
C LEU A 171 8.85 0.75 -12.25
N GLU A 172 8.55 -0.30 -13.02
CA GLU A 172 9.26 -0.63 -14.26
C GLU A 172 9.01 0.41 -15.35
N LEU A 173 7.77 0.85 -15.55
CA LEU A 173 7.40 1.87 -16.53
C LEU A 173 8.19 3.17 -16.37
N TYR A 174 8.46 3.56 -15.12
CA TYR A 174 9.23 4.78 -14.80
C TYR A 174 10.73 4.51 -14.54
N GLU A 175 11.23 3.31 -14.87
CA GLU A 175 12.63 2.88 -14.69
C GLU A 175 13.16 3.01 -13.25
N VAL A 176 12.26 3.02 -12.27
CA VAL A 176 12.58 3.13 -10.83
C VAL A 176 12.84 1.74 -10.23
N SER A 177 12.34 0.67 -10.85
CA SER A 177 12.46 -0.71 -10.36
C SER A 177 13.91 -1.18 -10.15
N LYS A 178 14.87 -0.62 -10.90
CA LYS A 178 16.31 -0.95 -10.83
C LYS A 178 17.07 -0.16 -9.76
N LEU A 179 16.43 0.78 -9.06
CA LEU A 179 17.10 1.51 -8.00
C LEU A 179 17.46 0.57 -6.84
N LYS A 180 18.68 0.74 -6.31
CA LYS A 180 19.05 0.10 -5.05
C LYS A 180 18.10 0.60 -3.97
N SER A 181 17.56 -0.31 -3.16
CA SER A 181 16.93 0.09 -1.90
C SER A 181 17.95 0.94 -1.12
N PRO A 182 17.52 2.00 -0.41
CA PRO A 182 18.33 2.51 0.69
C PRO A 182 18.78 1.37 1.60
#